data_AF-A0A535UW53-F1
#
_entry.id   AF-A0A535UW53-F1
#
_cell.length_a   1.000
_cell.length_b   1.000
_cell.length_c   1.000
_cell.angle_alpha   90.00
_cell.angle_beta   90.00
_cell.angle_gamma   90.00
#
_symmetry.space_group_name_H-M   'P 1'
#
loop_
_entity.id
_entity.type
_entity.pdbx_description
1 polymer ?
#
loop_
_entity_poly.entity_id
_entity_poly.type
_entity_poly.pdbx_seq_one_letter_code
_entity_poly.pdbx_strand_id
1 'polypeptide(L)'
;MRVDVLTIFPGVFPGPPGIGVVGRALESGTLALQAHDLRDHTDDRHRQVDDIPFGGGPGMVLKPEPLVRAVRAFRAADPRVRAILLSPQGPRLTQERVRELAAEQHL
;
A
#
# COMPACT_ATOMS: atom_id res chain seq x y z
N MET A 1 3.54 10.48 -11.75
CA MET A 1 2.68 9.52 -11.03
C MET A 1 3.19 9.39 -9.60
N ARG A 2 2.30 9.29 -8.62
CA ARG A 2 2.64 9.00 -7.21
C ARG A 2 2.08 7.63 -6.82
N VAL A 3 2.86 6.86 -6.06
CA VAL A 3 2.48 5.54 -5.56
C VAL A 3 2.75 5.48 -4.04
N ASP A 4 1.73 5.19 -3.26
CA ASP A 4 1.81 5.04 -1.82
C ASP A 4 1.60 3.58 -1.41
N VAL A 5 2.60 2.99 -0.74
CA VAL A 5 2.56 1.59 -0.30
C VAL A 5 2.29 1.53 1.19
N LEU A 6 1.11 1.07 1.57
CA LEU A 6 0.78 0.77 2.97
C LEU A 6 1.27 -0.63 3.34
N THR A 7 2.19 -0.73 4.29
CA THR A 7 2.84 -2.00 4.67
C THR A 7 3.25 -2.00 6.14
N ILE A 8 3.47 -3.18 6.72
CA ILE A 8 4.10 -3.33 8.05
C ILE A 8 5.63 -3.41 7.96
N PHE A 9 6.18 -3.39 6.74
CA PHE A 9 7.62 -3.48 6.46
C PHE A 9 8.10 -2.31 5.57
N PRO A 10 7.98 -1.04 6.00
CA PRO A 10 8.31 0.11 5.15
C PRO A 10 9.78 0.11 4.70
N GLY A 11 10.70 -0.39 5.52
CA GLY A 11 12.15 -0.43 5.24
C GLY A 11 12.57 -1.32 4.06
N VAL A 12 11.67 -2.15 3.50
CA VAL A 12 11.96 -2.91 2.28
C VAL A 12 11.81 -2.06 1.01
N PHE A 13 11.24 -0.86 1.12
CA PHE A 13 11.05 0.07 0.01
C PHE A 13 12.14 1.16 0.00
N PRO A 14 12.57 1.63 -1.19
CA PRO A 14 12.08 1.23 -2.50
C PRO A 14 12.58 -0.14 -2.96
N GLY A 15 13.57 -0.75 -2.29
CA GLY A 15 14.02 -2.11 -2.57
C GLY A 15 14.39 -2.33 -4.05
N PRO A 16 13.99 -3.46 -4.67
CA PRO A 16 14.18 -3.68 -6.11
C PRO A 16 13.57 -2.61 -7.03
N PRO A 17 12.42 -1.97 -6.73
CA PRO A 17 11.99 -0.76 -7.45
C PRO A 17 13.01 0.39 -7.48
N GLY A 18 13.97 0.44 -6.56
CA GLY A 18 15.02 1.46 -6.52
C GLY A 18 16.11 1.32 -7.58
N ILE A 19 16.13 0.24 -8.37
CA ILE A 19 17.15 -0.01 -9.40
C ILE A 19 16.60 0.07 -10.83
N GLY A 20 17.50 0.27 -11.79
CA GLY A 20 17.17 0.23 -13.22
C GLY A 20 16.28 1.38 -13.71
N VAL A 21 15.27 1.08 -14.53
CA VAL A 21 14.39 2.11 -15.11
C VAL A 21 13.50 2.78 -14.06
N VAL A 22 13.04 2.03 -13.05
CA VAL A 22 12.22 2.57 -11.98
C VAL A 22 13.07 3.45 -11.05
N GLY A 23 14.27 2.99 -10.68
CA GLY A 23 15.24 3.80 -9.92
C GLY A 23 15.52 5.16 -10.58
N ARG A 24 15.84 5.17 -11.88
CA ARG A 24 16.04 6.44 -12.62
C ARG A 24 14.81 7.34 -12.63
N ALA A 25 13.60 6.79 -12.70
CA ALA A 25 12.37 7.57 -12.65
C ALA A 25 12.10 8.16 -11.27
N LEU A 26 12.51 7.47 -10.20
CA LEU A 26 12.50 7.99 -8.83
C LEU A 26 13.53 9.12 -8.67
N GLU A 27 14.76 8.92 -9.14
CA GLU A 27 15.83 9.93 -9.11
C GLU A 27 15.48 11.20 -9.88
N SER A 28 14.82 11.06 -11.04
CA SER A 28 14.38 12.20 -11.86
C SER A 28 13.10 12.86 -11.37
N GLY A 29 12.42 12.28 -10.37
CA GLY A 29 11.13 12.77 -9.85
C GLY A 29 9.93 12.54 -10.76
N THR A 30 10.07 11.79 -11.86
CA THR A 30 8.96 11.45 -12.77
C THR A 30 8.00 10.44 -12.13
N LEU A 31 8.52 9.64 -11.20
CA LEU A 31 7.79 8.76 -10.32
C LEU A 31 8.08 9.13 -8.86
N ALA A 32 7.05 9.14 -8.02
CA ALA A 32 7.21 9.18 -6.56
C ALA A 32 6.70 7.86 -5.96
N LEU A 33 7.50 7.26 -5.08
CA LEU A 33 7.14 6.05 -4.33
C LEU A 33 7.36 6.31 -2.84
N GLN A 34 6.31 6.17 -2.05
CA GLN A 34 6.38 6.36 -0.60
C GLN A 34 5.80 5.14 0.11
N ALA A 35 6.57 4.54 1.04
CA ALA A 35 6.06 3.48 1.90
C ALA A 35 5.61 4.06 3.24
N HIS A 36 4.43 3.63 3.69
CA HIS A 36 3.80 4.04 4.94
C HIS A 36 3.67 2.84 5.88
N ASP A 37 4.05 3.04 7.13
CA ASP A 37 3.93 2.01 8.15
C ASP A 37 2.48 1.91 8.63
N LEU A 38 1.81 0.78 8.36
CA LEU A 38 0.43 0.55 8.83
C LEU A 38 0.31 0.69 10.36
N ARG A 39 1.40 0.42 11.09
CA ARG A 39 1.46 0.53 12.55
C ARG A 39 1.33 1.97 13.04
N ASP A 40 1.52 2.97 12.20
CA ASP A 40 1.28 4.39 12.54
C ASP A 40 -0.21 4.76 12.59
N HIS A 41 -1.08 3.87 12.12
CA HIS A 41 -2.54 4.05 12.14
C HIS A 41 -3.25 3.24 13.24
N THR A 42 -2.48 2.74 14.22
CA THR A 42 -2.99 2.06 15.41
C THR A 42 -3.17 3.05 16.57
N ASP A 43 -4.03 2.73 17.54
CA ASP A 43 -4.23 3.55 18.76
C ASP A 43 -3.60 2.94 20.00
N ASP A 44 -3.24 1.66 19.94
CA ASP A 44 -2.74 0.95 21.10
C ASP A 44 -1.23 1.15 21.27
N ARG A 45 -0.78 1.13 22.53
CA ARG A 45 0.63 1.28 22.90
C ARG A 45 1.54 0.24 22.22
N HIS A 46 0.99 -0.93 21.88
CA HIS A 46 1.74 -2.04 21.31
C HIS A 46 1.82 -1.98 19.78
N ARG A 47 1.16 -1.00 19.16
CA ARG A 47 1.04 -0.83 17.71
C ARG A 47 0.58 -2.10 16.99
N GLN A 48 -0.42 -2.77 17.56
CA GLN A 48 -0.93 -4.05 17.07
C GLN A 48 -1.85 -3.87 15.85
N VAL A 49 -1.45 -4.48 14.74
CA VAL A 49 -2.14 -4.39 13.43
C VAL A 49 -2.93 -5.63 13.06
N ASP A 50 -2.79 -6.73 13.81
CA ASP A 50 -3.42 -8.02 13.55
C ASP A 50 -4.04 -8.62 14.81
N ASP A 51 -5.01 -9.50 14.64
CA ASP A 51 -5.66 -10.22 15.73
C ASP A 51 -6.09 -11.62 15.28
N ILE A 52 -6.48 -12.46 16.25
CA ILE A 52 -6.98 -13.80 16.01
C ILE A 52 -8.29 -13.72 15.23
N PRO A 53 -8.49 -14.55 14.18
CA PRO A 53 -9.74 -14.59 13.46
C PRO A 53 -10.91 -15.00 14.37
N PHE A 54 -12.03 -14.29 14.27
CA PHE A 54 -13.27 -14.74 14.89
C PHE A 54 -13.67 -16.12 14.34
N GLY A 55 -14.09 -17.02 15.24
CA GLY A 55 -14.34 -18.44 14.91
C GLY A 55 -13.13 -19.36 15.08
N GLY A 56 -11.96 -18.80 15.41
CA GLY A 56 -10.72 -19.56 15.62
C GLY A 56 -10.07 -20.00 14.30
N GLY A 57 -9.06 -20.87 14.43
CA GLY A 57 -8.20 -21.30 13.32
C GLY A 57 -6.77 -20.78 13.45
N PRO A 58 -5.83 -21.31 12.66
CA PRO A 58 -4.44 -20.88 12.72
C PRO A 58 -4.23 -19.50 12.08
N GLY A 59 -3.23 -18.78 12.56
CA GLY A 59 -2.78 -17.51 11.99
C GLY A 59 -3.50 -16.28 12.53
N MET A 60 -3.20 -15.14 11.90
CA MET A 60 -3.66 -13.81 12.30
C MET A 60 -4.31 -13.11 11.11
N VAL A 61 -5.21 -12.16 11.39
CA VAL A 61 -5.89 -11.33 10.38
C VAL A 61 -5.60 -9.87 10.69
N LEU A 62 -5.27 -9.07 9.67
CA LEU A 62 -5.11 -7.63 9.85
C LEU A 62 -6.42 -7.01 10.36
N LYS A 63 -6.30 -6.20 11.41
CA LYS A 63 -7.39 -5.47 12.03
C LYS A 63 -7.97 -4.45 11.03
N PRO A 64 -9.30 -4.28 10.96
CA PRO A 64 -9.91 -3.34 10.05
C PRO A 64 -9.60 -1.88 10.40
N GLU A 65 -9.42 -1.54 11.68
CA GLU A 65 -9.31 -0.14 12.12
C GLU A 65 -8.07 0.57 11.57
N PRO A 66 -6.85 0.01 11.66
CA PRO A 66 -5.66 0.67 11.09
C PRO A 66 -5.75 0.82 9.57
N LEU A 67 -6.27 -0.19 8.87
CA LEU A 67 -6.46 -0.16 7.42
C LEU A 67 -7.44 0.93 6.99
N VAL A 68 -8.61 0.98 7.63
CA VAL A 68 -9.65 1.97 7.32
C VAL A 68 -9.15 3.39 7.60
N ARG A 69 -8.41 3.59 8.69
CA ARG A 69 -7.82 4.90 9.02
C ARG A 69 -6.81 5.34 7.98
N ALA A 70 -5.89 4.46 7.60
CA ALA A 70 -4.89 4.76 6.57
C ALA A 70 -5.55 5.15 5.25
N VAL A 71 -6.48 4.32 4.74
CA VAL A 71 -7.19 4.59 3.47
C VAL A 71 -7.99 5.89 3.53
N ARG A 72 -8.66 6.18 4.66
CA ARG A 72 -9.37 7.46 4.85
C ARG A 72 -8.43 8.64 4.86
N ALA A 73 -7.27 8.54 5.51
CA ALA A 73 -6.26 9.59 5.54
C ALA A 73 -5.73 9.90 4.13
N PHE A 74 -5.41 8.87 3.33
CA PHE A 74 -4.97 9.06 1.94
C PHE A 74 -6.04 9.72 1.07
N ARG A 75 -7.30 9.26 1.17
CA ARG A 75 -8.42 9.86 0.42
C ARG A 75 -8.76 11.28 0.84
N ALA A 76 -8.57 11.63 2.13
CA ALA A 76 -8.75 12.99 2.61
C ALA A 76 -7.66 13.93 2.07
N ALA A 77 -6.43 13.43 1.92
CA ALA A 77 -5.32 14.20 1.35
C ALA A 77 -5.42 14.34 -0.17
N ASP A 78 -5.86 13.30 -0.88
CA ASP A 78 -6.14 13.34 -2.32
C ASP A 78 -7.36 12.47 -2.67
N PRO A 79 -8.53 13.08 -2.95
CA PRO A 79 -9.74 12.33 -3.32
C PRO A 79 -9.61 11.47 -4.58
N ARG A 80 -8.58 11.71 -5.41
CA ARG A 80 -8.33 10.96 -6.65
C ARG A 80 -7.52 9.68 -6.42
N VAL A 81 -6.99 9.44 -5.21
CA VAL A 81 -6.18 8.25 -4.93
C VAL A 81 -6.98 6.97 -5.17
N ARG A 82 -6.41 6.08 -5.96
CA ARG A 82 -7.02 4.79 -6.27
C ARG A 82 -6.45 3.69 -5.39
N ALA A 83 -7.16 3.38 -4.31
CA ALA A 83 -6.78 2.29 -3.41
C ALA A 83 -6.83 0.91 -4.10
N ILE A 84 -5.72 0.15 -4.00
CA ILE A 84 -5.57 -1.20 -4.55
C ILE A 84 -5.15 -2.16 -3.42
N LEU A 85 -5.90 -3.26 -3.26
CA LEU A 85 -5.52 -4.36 -2.38
C LEU A 85 -4.91 -5.49 -3.22
N LEU A 86 -3.64 -5.82 -2.97
CA LEU A 86 -3.00 -6.99 -3.56
C LEU A 86 -3.46 -8.25 -2.83
N SER A 87 -4.20 -9.11 -3.52
CA SER A 87 -4.74 -10.35 -2.97
C SER A 87 -4.77 -11.44 -4.05
N PRO A 88 -4.50 -12.72 -3.70
CA PRO A 88 -4.71 -13.86 -4.61
C PRO A 88 -6.14 -13.99 -5.12
N GLN A 89 -7.12 -13.44 -4.39
CA GLN A 89 -8.53 -13.42 -4.79
C GLN A 89 -8.84 -12.35 -5.86
N GLY A 90 -7.90 -11.43 -6.11
CA GLY A 90 -8.05 -10.37 -7.10
C GLY A 90 -7.87 -10.88 -8.54
N PRO A 91 -8.25 -10.06 -9.54
CA PRO A 91 -7.98 -10.37 -10.94
C PRO A 91 -6.47 -10.44 -11.20
N ARG A 92 -6.07 -11.33 -12.11
CA ARG A 92 -4.67 -11.42 -12.56
C ARG A 92 -4.20 -10.08 -13.14
N LEU A 93 -2.99 -9.67 -12.79
CA LEU A 93 -2.36 -8.51 -13.40
C LEU A 93 -1.96 -8.83 -14.85
N THR A 94 -2.56 -8.13 -15.81
CA THR A 94 -2.24 -8.21 -17.23
C THR A 94 -1.58 -6.93 -17.72
N GLN A 95 -0.93 -6.97 -18.88
CA GLN A 95 -0.32 -5.77 -19.46
C GLN A 95 -1.36 -4.69 -19.79
N GLU A 96 -2.59 -5.08 -20.14
CA GLU A 96 -3.73 -4.16 -20.31
C GLU A 96 -4.02 -3.43 -19.00
N ARG A 97 -4.13 -4.17 -17.89
CA ARG A 97 -4.35 -3.58 -16.56
C ARG A 97 -3.20 -2.67 -16.13
N VAL A 98 -1.96 -3.00 -16.46
CA VAL A 98 -0.80 -2.12 -16.21
C VAL A 98 -0.93 -0.79 -16.96
N ARG A 99 -1.40 -0.80 -18.22
CA ARG A 99 -1.64 0.45 -18.98
C ARG A 99 -2.75 1.29 -18.37
N GLU A 100 -3.83 0.66 -17.91
CA GLU A 100 -4.89 1.37 -17.17
C GLU A 100 -4.35 2.04 -15.91
N LEU A 101 -3.59 1.31 -15.10
CA LEU A 101 -2.99 1.84 -13.86
C LEU A 101 -1.98 2.95 -14.14
N ALA A 102 -1.24 2.89 -15.25
CA ALA A 102 -0.29 3.91 -15.64
C ALA A 102 -0.93 5.26 -16.03
N ALA A 103 -2.24 5.28 -16.29
CA ALA A 103 -2.99 6.51 -16.53
C ALA A 103 -3.40 7.23 -15.23
N GLU A 104 -3.27 6.57 -14.07
CA GLU A 104 -3.60 7.15 -12.78
C GLU A 104 -2.54 8.15 -12.33
N GLN A 105 -2.99 9.23 -11.69
CA GLN A 105 -2.07 10.23 -11.14
C GLN A 105 -1.50 9.79 -9.77
N HIS A 106 -2.31 9.04 -9.01
CA HIS A 106 -2.03 8.65 -7.63
C HIS A 106 -2.65 7.27 -7.33
N LEU A 107 -1.78 6.31 -6.98
CA LEU A 107 -2.12 4.95 -6.60
C LEU A 107 -1.85 4.71 -5.11
#